data_AF-A0A850P4M4-F1
#
_entry.id   AF-A0A850P4M4-F1
#
_cell.length_a   1.000
_cell.length_b   1.000
_cell.length_c   1.000
_cell.angle_alpha   90.00
_cell.angle_beta   90.00
_cell.angle_gamma   90.00
#
_symmetry.space_group_name_H-M   'P 1'
#
loop_
_entity.id
_entity.type
_entity.pdbx_description
1 polymer ?
#
loop_
_entity_poly.entity_id
_entity_poly.type
_entity_poly.pdbx_seq_one_letter_code
_entity_poly.pdbx_strand_id
1 'polypeptide(L)'
;MNEIYEADGIVRVVLSGTPTRRLELGEADVDAASFAVLQKAARWVYVEGPDAELRHTLLTNELAREWRDGEPFALGLSCRLPVALESAGLAYRAYVQQGSKDTIKSLSDLRKTLAEEMGKVTQQTRDLTSGLWRDVAVAIVTIAFRYSMDATKVVTAKPVYAVIFVLAAAHIVISQWVTVRSNRAFLKVASDSRTLWRQKGYAYLSDDEFDVLAETPLSQARAIYNRVEATTNWVAGIVAVGLVASAGWEIGVWQVLYRRLMELSC
;
A
#
# COMPACT_ATOMS: atom_id res chain seq x y z
N MET A 1 -24.39 24.02 19.63
CA MET A 1 -23.70 25.06 20.40
C MET A 1 -24.57 25.36 21.61
N ASN A 2 -24.01 25.34 22.82
CA ASN A 2 -24.77 25.69 24.02
C ASN A 2 -24.96 27.21 24.03
N GLU A 3 -26.19 27.66 24.27
CA GLU A 3 -26.54 29.08 24.22
C GLU A 3 -27.44 29.45 25.40
N ILE A 4 -27.34 30.70 25.83
CA ILE A 4 -28.22 31.30 26.83
C ILE A 4 -29.02 32.39 26.10
N TYR A 5 -30.33 32.36 26.22
CA TYR A 5 -31.22 33.33 25.57
C TYR A 5 -32.39 33.69 26.49
N GLU A 6 -32.95 34.88 26.31
CA GLU A 6 -34.13 35.33 27.06
C GLU A 6 -35.38 35.21 26.18
N ALA A 7 -36.43 34.61 26.72
CA ALA A 7 -37.74 34.52 26.06
C ALA A 7 -38.84 34.68 27.11
N ASP A 8 -39.82 35.54 26.81
CA ASP A 8 -40.98 35.83 27.68
C ASP A 8 -40.58 36.27 29.11
N GLY A 9 -39.45 36.97 29.27
CA GLY A 9 -38.92 37.43 30.56
C GLY A 9 -38.23 36.34 31.39
N ILE A 10 -37.99 35.15 30.82
CA ILE A 10 -37.31 34.03 31.47
C ILE A 10 -36.01 33.72 30.73
N VAL A 11 -34.89 33.67 31.47
CA VAL A 11 -33.59 33.26 30.93
C VAL A 11 -33.57 31.73 30.77
N ARG A 12 -33.24 31.27 29.56
CA ARG A 12 -33.21 29.85 29.19
C ARG A 12 -31.83 29.43 28.73
N VAL A 13 -31.50 28.16 28.95
CA VAL A 13 -30.26 27.50 28.54
C VAL A 13 -30.59 26.41 27.54
N VAL A 14 -29.87 26.39 26.42
CA VAL A 14 -29.91 25.29 25.45
C VAL A 14 -28.68 24.41 25.66
N LEU A 15 -28.91 23.15 26.01
CA LEU A 15 -27.92 22.10 25.92
C LEU A 15 -28.04 21.44 24.55
N SER A 16 -27.04 21.67 23.71
CA SER A 16 -27.03 21.20 22.32
C SER A 16 -26.70 19.72 22.14
N GLY A 17 -26.80 18.93 23.20
CA GLY A 17 -26.60 17.49 23.14
C GLY A 17 -27.73 16.75 22.41
N THR A 18 -27.62 15.44 22.30
CA THR A 18 -28.68 14.56 21.77
C THR A 18 -29.34 13.73 22.89
N PRO A 19 -30.62 13.99 23.23
CA PRO A 19 -31.52 15.00 22.68
C PRO A 19 -31.24 16.41 23.19
N THR A 20 -31.53 17.42 22.37
CA THR A 20 -31.33 18.83 22.75
C THR A 20 -32.29 19.22 23.85
N ARG A 21 -31.80 19.87 24.90
CA ARG A 21 -32.61 20.33 26.03
C ARG A 21 -32.69 21.84 26.05
N ARG A 22 -33.90 22.36 26.26
CA ARG A 22 -34.14 23.78 26.52
C ARG A 22 -34.69 23.87 27.93
N LEU A 23 -33.93 24.49 28.83
CA LEU A 23 -34.18 24.51 30.26
C LEU A 23 -34.30 25.96 30.71
N GLU A 24 -35.10 26.21 31.74
CA GLU A 24 -35.02 27.49 32.45
C GLU A 24 -33.71 27.55 33.23
N LEU A 25 -33.04 28.71 33.24
CA LEU A 25 -31.78 28.86 33.99
C LEU A 25 -32.04 28.65 35.48
N GLY A 26 -33.07 29.31 36.01
CA GLY A 26 -33.38 29.34 37.45
C GLY A 26 -32.32 30.06 38.28
N GLU A 27 -32.53 30.09 39.59
CA GLU A 27 -31.55 30.56 40.57
C GLU A 27 -31.03 29.37 41.38
N ALA A 28 -29.75 29.40 41.71
CA ALA A 28 -29.14 28.42 42.59
C ALA A 28 -28.15 29.11 43.54
N ASP A 29 -28.09 28.62 44.78
CA ASP A 29 -27.07 29.04 45.72
C ASP A 29 -25.70 28.50 45.27
N VAL A 30 -24.75 29.42 45.09
CA VAL A 30 -23.37 29.07 44.74
C VAL A 30 -22.62 28.73 46.03
N ASP A 31 -22.48 27.45 46.30
CA ASP A 31 -21.65 26.95 47.39
C ASP A 31 -20.27 26.47 46.91
N ALA A 32 -19.36 26.23 47.85
CA ALA A 32 -18.01 25.77 47.55
C ALA A 32 -17.99 24.42 46.83
N ALA A 33 -18.98 23.55 47.09
CA ALA A 33 -19.09 22.25 46.45
C ALA A 33 -19.45 22.38 44.96
N SER A 34 -20.43 23.21 44.63
CA SER A 34 -20.85 23.49 43.25
C SER A 34 -19.72 24.13 42.45
N PHE A 35 -18.97 25.05 43.06
CA PHE A 35 -17.79 25.64 42.43
C PHE A 35 -16.70 24.60 42.12
N ALA A 36 -16.40 23.69 43.06
CA ALA A 36 -15.40 22.65 42.85
C ALA A 36 -15.76 21.69 41.71
N VAL A 37 -17.04 21.34 41.55
CA VAL A 37 -17.53 20.49 40.45
C VAL A 37 -17.36 21.19 39.10
N LEU A 38 -17.73 22.48 39.01
CA LEU A 38 -17.55 23.28 37.80
C LEU A 38 -16.07 23.41 37.42
N GLN A 39 -15.21 23.67 38.40
CA GLN A 39 -13.77 23.76 38.18
C GLN A 39 -13.19 22.43 37.68
N LYS A 40 -13.65 21.30 38.23
CA LYS A 40 -13.24 19.97 37.79
C LYS A 40 -13.66 19.70 36.34
N ALA A 41 -14.90 20.03 35.97
CA ALA A 41 -15.38 19.89 34.61
C ALA A 41 -14.60 20.79 33.63
N ALA A 42 -14.39 22.06 33.98
CA ALA A 42 -13.61 23.00 33.17
C ALA A 42 -12.16 22.53 32.99
N ARG A 43 -11.53 22.04 34.06
CA ARG A 43 -10.16 21.49 33.98
C ARG A 43 -10.09 20.28 33.07
N TRP A 44 -11.05 19.35 33.15
CA TRP A 44 -11.08 18.17 32.28
C TRP A 44 -11.23 18.55 30.79
N VAL A 45 -12.12 19.49 30.48
CA VAL A 45 -12.36 19.95 29.10
C VAL A 45 -11.17 20.72 28.53
N TYR A 46 -10.66 21.71 29.27
CA TYR A 46 -9.74 22.71 28.72
C TYR A 46 -8.27 22.53 29.11
N VAL A 47 -7.95 21.74 30.15
CA VAL A 47 -6.59 21.67 30.72
C VAL A 47 -5.98 20.27 30.66
N GLU A 48 -6.75 19.21 30.93
CA GLU A 48 -6.20 17.86 31.14
C GLU A 48 -5.75 17.14 29.86
N GLY A 49 -5.89 17.72 28.66
CA GLY A 49 -5.28 17.16 27.46
C GLY A 49 -5.82 17.67 26.14
N PRO A 50 -5.44 17.01 25.04
CA PRO A 50 -5.77 17.47 23.69
C PRO A 50 -7.27 17.29 23.40
N ASP A 51 -7.74 18.00 22.36
CA ASP A 51 -9.10 17.92 21.82
C ASP A 51 -10.19 18.49 22.74
N ALA A 52 -10.01 19.73 23.21
CA ALA A 52 -10.97 20.45 24.04
C ALA A 52 -12.39 20.45 23.44
N GLU A 53 -12.50 20.61 22.12
CA GLU A 53 -13.77 20.55 21.38
C GLU A 53 -14.49 19.20 21.51
N LEU A 54 -13.75 18.09 21.39
CA LEU A 54 -14.32 16.74 21.52
C LEU A 54 -14.77 16.49 22.96
N ARG A 55 -13.94 16.86 23.94
CA ARG A 55 -14.26 16.72 25.36
C ARG A 55 -15.49 17.55 25.73
N HIS A 56 -15.55 18.80 25.26
CA HIS A 56 -16.71 19.67 25.44
C HIS A 56 -17.97 19.07 24.81
N THR A 57 -17.87 18.51 23.61
CA THR A 57 -18.99 17.87 22.91
C THR A 57 -19.49 16.62 23.66
N LEU A 58 -18.59 15.76 24.12
CA LEU A 58 -18.94 14.58 24.91
C LEU A 58 -19.61 14.96 26.23
N LEU A 59 -19.04 15.94 26.95
CA LEU A 59 -19.62 16.44 28.19
C LEU A 59 -21.01 17.02 27.98
N THR A 60 -21.18 17.85 26.93
CA THR A 60 -22.48 18.45 26.59
C THR A 60 -23.52 17.39 26.26
N ASN A 61 -23.14 16.34 25.53
CA ASN A 61 -24.03 15.23 25.19
C ASN A 61 -24.48 14.46 26.43
N GLU A 62 -23.55 14.07 27.29
CA GLU A 62 -23.90 13.32 28.51
C GLU A 62 -24.69 14.21 29.48
N LEU A 63 -24.35 15.50 29.59
CA LEU A 63 -25.11 16.44 30.42
C LEU A 63 -26.55 16.61 29.94
N ALA A 64 -26.78 16.68 28.63
CA ALA A 64 -28.13 16.73 28.06
C ALA A 64 -28.93 15.44 28.29
N ARG A 65 -28.26 14.28 28.35
CA ARG A 65 -28.89 12.97 28.64
C ARG A 65 -29.29 12.81 30.09
N GLU A 66 -28.53 13.39 31.02
CA GLU A 66 -28.85 13.42 32.45
C GLU A 66 -30.04 14.34 32.76
N TRP A 67 -30.28 15.37 31.94
CA TRP A 67 -31.47 16.20 32.06
C TRP A 67 -32.70 15.50 31.46
N ARG A 68 -33.49 14.87 32.34
CA ARG A 68 -34.76 14.20 32.00
C ARG A 68 -36.00 14.90 32.58
N ASP A 69 -35.81 15.73 33.60
CA ASP A 69 -36.90 16.39 34.34
C ASP A 69 -37.00 17.88 33.98
N GLY A 70 -38.17 18.48 34.22
CA GLY A 70 -38.43 19.93 34.01
C GLY A 70 -37.79 20.84 35.05
N GLU A 71 -36.71 20.38 35.69
CA GLU A 71 -36.01 21.10 36.76
C GLU A 71 -35.09 22.18 36.17
N PRO A 72 -35.00 23.38 36.79
CA PRO A 72 -34.13 24.45 36.33
C PRO A 72 -32.66 24.03 36.25
N PHE A 73 -31.94 24.58 35.27
CA PHE A 73 -30.56 24.23 34.97
C PHE A 73 -29.63 24.47 36.17
N ALA A 74 -29.72 25.64 36.81
CA ALA A 74 -28.86 26.01 37.92
C ALA A 74 -29.02 25.08 39.14
N LEU A 75 -30.26 24.65 39.43
CA LEU A 75 -30.56 23.80 40.58
C LEU A 75 -30.04 22.37 40.39
N GLY A 76 -30.18 21.82 39.19
CA GLY A 76 -29.78 20.44 38.88
C GLY A 76 -28.30 20.24 38.54
N LEU A 77 -27.55 21.33 38.32
CA LEU A 77 -26.19 21.26 37.78
C LEU A 77 -25.19 20.61 38.72
N SER A 78 -25.23 20.96 40.01
CA SER A 78 -24.30 20.42 41.02
C SER A 78 -24.41 18.90 41.18
N CYS A 79 -25.62 18.35 41.00
CA CYS A 79 -25.90 16.93 41.10
C CYS A 79 -25.62 16.15 39.81
N ARG A 80 -26.01 16.71 38.65
CA ARG A 80 -25.94 16.01 37.36
C ARG A 80 -24.57 16.12 36.67
N LEU A 81 -23.85 17.23 36.86
CA LEU A 81 -22.55 17.47 36.22
C LEU A 81 -21.47 16.44 36.60
N PRO A 82 -21.32 15.98 37.86
CA PRO A 82 -20.36 14.94 38.21
C PRO A 82 -20.60 13.63 37.46
N VAL A 83 -21.86 13.20 37.35
CA VAL A 83 -22.27 11.96 36.66
C VAL A 83 -22.00 12.08 35.16
N ALA A 84 -22.42 13.19 34.54
CA ALA A 84 -22.15 13.47 33.14
C ALA A 84 -20.65 13.51 32.83
N LEU A 85 -19.85 14.09 33.73
CA LEU A 85 -18.39 14.17 33.58
C LEU A 85 -17.73 12.79 33.62
N GLU A 86 -18.18 11.89 34.51
CA GLU A 86 -17.66 10.52 34.58
C GLU A 86 -17.99 9.73 33.31
N SER A 87 -19.25 9.81 32.86
CA SER A 87 -19.71 9.18 31.61
C SER A 87 -18.97 9.71 30.39
N ALA A 88 -18.78 11.04 30.29
CA ALA A 88 -18.01 11.67 29.22
C ALA A 88 -16.54 11.23 29.26
N GLY A 89 -15.95 11.08 30.46
CA GLY A 89 -14.60 10.56 30.65
C GLY A 89 -14.45 9.10 30.23
N LEU A 90 -15.46 8.25 30.44
CA LEU A 90 -15.50 6.88 29.94
C LEU A 90 -15.61 6.83 28.42
N ALA A 91 -16.49 7.64 27.82
CA ALA A 91 -16.65 7.74 26.37
C ALA A 91 -15.36 8.23 25.69
N TYR A 92 -14.67 9.21 26.27
CA TYR A 92 -13.38 9.69 25.77
C TYR A 92 -12.29 8.60 25.84
N ARG A 93 -12.20 7.86 26.96
CA ARG A 93 -11.27 6.72 27.07
C ARG A 93 -11.54 5.64 26.02
N ALA A 94 -12.81 5.35 25.75
CA ALA A 94 -13.20 4.41 24.70
C ALA A 94 -12.81 4.93 23.31
N TYR A 95 -13.03 6.22 23.02
CA TYR A 95 -12.61 6.86 21.77
C TYR A 95 -11.08 6.76 21.54
N VAL A 96 -10.28 7.08 22.56
CA VAL A 96 -8.81 6.98 22.49
C VAL A 96 -8.37 5.53 22.26
N GLN A 97 -8.99 4.56 22.94
CA GLN A 97 -8.71 3.14 22.73
C GLN A 97 -9.11 2.66 21.33
N GLN A 98 -10.22 3.17 20.78
CA GLN A 98 -10.67 2.87 19.43
C GLN A 98 -9.65 3.37 18.40
N GLY A 99 -9.18 4.62 18.53
CA GLY A 99 -8.15 5.18 17.66
C GLY A 99 -6.83 4.38 17.70
N SER A 100 -6.43 3.90 18.87
CA SER A 100 -5.26 3.01 19.03
C SER A 100 -5.47 1.66 18.32
N LYS A 101 -6.64 1.04 18.48
CA LYS A 101 -6.98 -0.21 17.78
C LYS A 101 -7.00 -0.06 16.27
N ASP A 102 -7.56 1.03 15.76
CA ASP A 102 -7.61 1.32 14.32
C ASP A 102 -6.22 1.61 13.75
N THR A 103 -5.33 2.24 14.54
CA THR A 103 -3.91 2.43 14.18
C THR A 103 -3.16 1.08 14.12
N ILE A 104 -3.31 0.24 15.14
CA ILE A 104 -2.70 -1.11 15.16
C ILE A 104 -3.22 -1.96 14.00
N LYS A 105 -4.53 -1.87 13.73
CA LYS A 105 -5.16 -2.59 12.63
C LYS A 105 -4.65 -2.12 11.28
N SER A 106 -4.59 -0.81 11.03
CA SER A 106 -4.08 -0.27 9.78
C SER A 106 -2.60 -0.60 9.57
N LEU A 107 -1.77 -0.61 10.62
CA LEU A 107 -0.39 -1.12 10.57
C LEU A 107 -0.33 -2.63 10.24
N SER A 108 -1.23 -3.43 10.82
CA SER A 108 -1.35 -4.86 10.50
C SER A 108 -1.74 -5.07 9.04
N ASP A 109 -2.69 -4.29 8.54
CA ASP A 109 -3.14 -4.34 7.15
C ASP A 109 -2.00 -3.90 6.20
N LEU A 110 -1.22 -2.88 6.57
CA LEU A 110 -0.02 -2.46 5.81
C LEU A 110 0.96 -3.62 5.66
N ARG A 111 1.29 -4.30 6.78
CA ARG A 111 2.21 -5.45 6.78
C ARG A 111 1.68 -6.61 5.93
N LYS A 112 0.36 -6.85 5.97
CA LYS A 112 -0.28 -7.88 5.16
C LYS A 112 -0.20 -7.55 3.67
N THR A 113 -0.58 -6.33 3.27
CA THR A 113 -0.49 -5.88 1.88
C THR A 113 0.95 -5.93 1.39
N LEU A 114 1.92 -5.50 2.21
CA LEU A 114 3.34 -5.58 1.91
C LEU A 114 3.79 -7.03 1.67
N ALA A 115 3.36 -7.97 2.52
CA ALA A 115 3.68 -9.39 2.38
C ALA A 115 3.09 -9.97 1.08
N GLU A 116 1.86 -9.61 0.72
CA GLU A 116 1.23 -10.00 -0.54
C GLU A 116 1.98 -9.43 -1.76
N GLU A 117 2.42 -8.17 -1.71
CA GLU A 117 3.23 -7.56 -2.77
C GLU A 117 4.61 -8.23 -2.91
N MET A 118 5.32 -8.45 -1.81
CA MET A 118 6.59 -9.20 -1.81
C MET A 118 6.41 -10.62 -2.37
N GLY A 119 5.30 -11.27 -2.05
CA GLY A 119 4.91 -12.56 -2.62
C GLY A 119 4.75 -12.50 -4.15
N LYS A 120 4.08 -11.48 -4.67
CA LYS A 120 3.92 -11.26 -6.12
C LYS A 120 5.26 -10.99 -6.82
N VAL A 121 6.13 -10.16 -6.25
CA VAL A 121 7.48 -9.90 -6.82
C VAL A 121 8.31 -11.18 -6.83
N THR A 122 8.25 -11.98 -5.76
CA THR A 122 8.93 -13.28 -5.68
C THR A 122 8.41 -14.24 -6.76
N GLN A 123 7.10 -14.30 -6.95
CA GLN A 123 6.49 -15.13 -7.98
C GLN A 123 6.93 -14.70 -9.38
N GLN A 124 6.87 -13.41 -9.70
CA GLN A 124 7.35 -12.87 -10.99
C GLN A 124 8.84 -13.16 -11.24
N THR A 125 9.66 -13.15 -10.19
CA THR A 125 11.08 -13.50 -10.28
C THR A 125 11.28 -14.98 -10.62
N ARG A 126 10.48 -15.87 -10.00
CA ARG A 126 10.49 -17.31 -10.30
C ARG A 126 10.01 -17.59 -11.72
N ASP A 127 8.96 -16.91 -12.17
CA ASP A 127 8.40 -17.07 -13.51
C ASP A 127 9.38 -16.60 -14.60
N LEU A 128 10.12 -15.51 -14.37
CA LEU A 128 11.23 -15.10 -15.24
C LEU A 128 12.31 -16.18 -15.34
N THR A 129 12.68 -16.76 -14.20
CA THR A 129 13.74 -17.78 -14.15
C THR A 129 13.30 -19.08 -14.82
N SER A 130 12.06 -19.51 -14.59
CA SER A 130 11.52 -20.72 -15.22
C SER A 130 11.33 -20.54 -16.73
N GLY A 131 10.89 -19.36 -17.17
CA GLY A 131 10.83 -18.98 -18.58
C GLY A 131 12.19 -19.10 -19.28
N LEU A 132 13.25 -18.58 -18.66
CA LEU A 132 14.62 -18.71 -19.17
C LEU A 132 15.05 -20.17 -19.34
N TRP A 133 14.81 -21.00 -18.34
CA TRP A 133 15.17 -22.43 -18.42
C TRP A 133 14.43 -23.14 -19.54
N ARG A 134 13.16 -22.81 -19.76
CA ARG A 134 12.39 -23.32 -20.90
C ARG A 134 13.01 -22.90 -22.23
N ASP A 135 13.42 -21.65 -22.35
CA ASP A 135 14.05 -21.11 -23.56
C ASP A 135 15.42 -21.77 -23.84
N VAL A 136 16.22 -22.00 -22.81
CA VAL A 136 17.48 -22.77 -22.91
C VAL A 136 17.21 -24.21 -23.36
N ALA A 137 16.19 -24.87 -22.81
CA ALA A 137 15.83 -26.24 -23.20
C ALA A 137 15.40 -26.30 -24.68
N VAL A 138 14.61 -25.34 -25.16
CA VAL A 138 14.24 -25.22 -26.58
C VAL A 138 15.50 -25.09 -27.45
N ALA A 139 16.47 -24.27 -27.06
CA ALA A 139 17.72 -24.13 -27.81
C ALA A 139 18.52 -25.44 -27.86
N ILE A 140 18.70 -26.12 -26.72
CA ILE A 140 19.42 -27.40 -26.63
C ILE A 140 18.75 -28.47 -27.51
N VAL A 141 17.43 -28.64 -27.40
CA VAL A 141 16.68 -29.62 -28.19
C VAL A 141 16.80 -29.32 -29.68
N THR A 142 16.69 -28.05 -30.08
CA THR A 142 16.83 -27.64 -31.49
C THR A 142 18.21 -28.00 -32.05
N ILE A 143 19.27 -27.73 -31.27
CA ILE A 143 20.65 -28.05 -31.66
C ILE A 143 20.89 -29.58 -31.70
N ALA A 144 20.44 -30.31 -30.67
CA ALA A 144 20.60 -31.77 -30.61
C ALA A 144 19.85 -32.47 -31.76
N PHE A 145 18.64 -32.01 -32.07
CA PHE A 145 17.86 -32.50 -33.20
C PHE A 145 18.60 -32.30 -34.53
N ARG A 146 19.20 -31.13 -34.73
CA ARG A 146 20.01 -30.84 -35.92
C ARG A 146 21.15 -31.85 -36.08
N TYR A 147 21.96 -32.06 -35.03
CA TYR A 147 23.10 -32.98 -35.08
C TYR A 147 22.67 -34.45 -35.26
N SER A 148 21.54 -34.85 -34.68
CA SER A 148 21.00 -36.19 -34.87
C SER A 148 20.54 -36.45 -36.32
N MET A 149 20.04 -35.43 -37.02
CA MET A 149 19.68 -35.55 -38.43
C MET A 149 20.91 -35.62 -39.36
N ASP A 150 22.00 -34.91 -39.03
CA ASP A 150 23.27 -35.06 -39.75
C ASP A 150 23.86 -36.47 -39.60
N ALA A 151 23.80 -37.04 -38.39
CA ALA A 151 24.28 -38.40 -38.11
C ALA A 151 23.52 -39.48 -38.90
N THR A 152 22.24 -39.25 -39.21
CA THR A 152 21.39 -40.19 -39.96
C THR A 152 21.45 -39.98 -41.48
N LYS A 153 22.27 -39.03 -41.98
CA LYS A 153 22.41 -38.67 -43.41
C LYS A 153 21.09 -38.32 -44.10
N VAL A 154 20.07 -37.91 -43.34
CA VAL A 154 18.81 -37.44 -43.91
C VAL A 154 19.10 -36.13 -44.64
N VAL A 155 18.99 -36.13 -45.98
CA VAL A 155 19.28 -34.96 -46.82
C VAL A 155 18.18 -33.91 -46.63
N THR A 156 18.26 -33.18 -45.54
CA THR A 156 17.44 -32.00 -45.31
C THR A 156 18.19 -30.80 -45.86
N ALA A 157 17.53 -29.94 -46.63
CA ALA A 157 18.18 -28.77 -47.23
C ALA A 157 18.70 -27.84 -46.13
N LYS A 158 20.01 -27.55 -46.13
CA LYS A 158 20.70 -26.59 -45.24
C LYS A 158 19.92 -25.29 -44.92
N PRO A 159 19.22 -24.63 -45.87
CA PRO A 159 18.44 -23.43 -45.54
C PRO A 159 17.29 -23.66 -44.54
N VAL A 160 16.73 -24.88 -44.46
CA VAL A 160 15.61 -25.20 -43.56
C VAL A 160 16.05 -25.12 -42.10
N TYR A 161 17.24 -25.64 -41.77
CA TYR A 161 17.77 -25.58 -40.40
C TYR A 161 18.13 -24.15 -39.97
N ALA A 162 18.63 -23.34 -40.89
CA ALA A 162 18.88 -21.93 -40.62
C ALA A 162 17.58 -21.17 -40.29
N VAL A 163 16.49 -21.46 -40.99
CA VAL A 163 15.16 -20.90 -40.67
C VAL A 163 14.69 -21.37 -39.29
N ILE A 164 14.84 -22.66 -38.95
CA ILE A 164 14.46 -23.18 -37.62
C ILE A 164 15.24 -22.49 -36.50
N PHE A 165 16.56 -22.31 -36.66
CA PHE A 165 17.38 -21.62 -35.66
C PHE A 165 17.00 -20.15 -35.49
N VAL A 166 16.69 -19.44 -36.59
CA VAL A 166 16.22 -18.05 -36.54
C VAL A 166 14.85 -17.94 -35.86
N LEU A 167 13.92 -18.85 -36.16
CA LEU A 167 12.61 -18.89 -35.50
C LEU A 167 12.73 -19.20 -34.01
N ALA A 168 13.60 -20.12 -33.62
CA ALA A 168 13.89 -20.41 -32.21
C ALA A 168 14.49 -19.19 -31.49
N ALA A 169 15.45 -18.49 -32.11
CA ALA A 169 16.01 -17.26 -31.56
C ALA A 169 14.94 -16.16 -31.43
N ALA A 170 14.09 -15.98 -32.45
CA ALA A 170 13.01 -15.00 -32.41
C ALA A 170 12.00 -15.31 -31.29
N HIS A 171 11.63 -16.58 -31.10
CA HIS A 171 10.76 -17.00 -30.00
C HIS A 171 11.33 -16.59 -28.63
N ILE A 172 12.61 -16.89 -28.37
CA ILE A 172 13.28 -16.56 -27.09
C ILE A 172 13.27 -15.04 -26.86
N VAL A 173 13.64 -14.25 -27.87
CA VAL A 173 13.69 -12.78 -27.76
C VAL A 173 12.30 -12.18 -27.51
N ILE A 174 11.29 -12.62 -28.27
CA ILE A 174 9.91 -12.11 -28.14
C ILE A 174 9.32 -12.52 -26.78
N SER A 175 9.47 -13.79 -26.40
CA SER A 175 9.02 -14.34 -25.11
C SER A 175 9.59 -13.54 -23.93
N GLN A 176 10.90 -13.31 -23.94
CA GLN A 176 11.59 -12.57 -22.90
C GLN A 176 11.17 -11.10 -22.87
N TRP A 177 11.05 -10.47 -24.05
CA TRP A 177 10.61 -9.08 -24.15
C TRP A 177 9.20 -8.87 -23.59
N VAL A 178 8.23 -9.71 -23.96
CA VAL A 178 6.85 -9.63 -23.45
C VAL A 178 6.84 -9.78 -21.93
N THR A 179 7.57 -10.76 -21.40
CA THR A 179 7.58 -11.07 -19.96
C THR A 179 8.17 -9.90 -19.15
N VAL A 180 9.32 -9.37 -19.57
CA VAL A 180 9.96 -8.24 -18.91
C VAL A 180 9.10 -6.98 -19.00
N ARG A 181 8.54 -6.70 -20.18
CA ARG A 181 7.69 -5.52 -20.40
C ARG A 181 6.45 -5.54 -19.50
N SER A 182 5.80 -6.69 -19.38
CA SER A 182 4.61 -6.90 -18.55
C SER A 182 4.94 -6.70 -17.07
N ASN A 183 6.00 -7.36 -16.59
CA ASN A 183 6.42 -7.27 -15.19
C ASN A 183 6.84 -5.84 -14.81
N ARG A 184 7.59 -5.13 -15.67
CA ARG A 184 7.94 -3.72 -15.45
C ARG A 184 6.71 -2.81 -15.39
N ALA A 185 5.71 -3.04 -16.24
CA ALA A 185 4.46 -2.28 -16.21
C ALA A 185 3.70 -2.52 -14.90
N PHE A 186 3.63 -3.78 -14.45
CA PHE A 186 3.03 -4.13 -13.17
C PHE A 186 3.74 -3.46 -11.98
N LEU A 187 5.07 -3.55 -11.93
CA LEU A 187 5.88 -2.92 -10.86
C LEU A 187 5.75 -1.40 -10.86
N LYS A 188 5.55 -0.77 -12.03
CA LYS A 188 5.27 0.66 -12.13
C LYS A 188 3.90 1.00 -11.53
N VAL A 189 2.85 0.29 -11.96
CA VAL A 189 1.48 0.50 -11.45
C VAL A 189 1.41 0.27 -9.93
N ALA A 190 2.07 -0.77 -9.43
CA ALA A 190 2.16 -1.03 -7.99
C ALA A 190 2.85 0.13 -7.23
N SER A 191 3.91 0.70 -7.81
CA SER A 191 4.59 1.87 -7.25
C SER A 191 3.71 3.12 -7.23
N ASP A 192 3.02 3.39 -8.33
CA ASP A 192 2.15 4.56 -8.45
C ASP A 192 0.96 4.44 -7.48
N SER A 193 0.34 3.26 -7.41
CA SER A 193 -0.73 2.96 -6.46
C SER A 193 -0.31 3.18 -5.00
N ARG A 194 0.94 2.84 -4.64
CA ARG A 194 1.47 3.00 -3.28
C ARG A 194 1.59 4.46 -2.85
N THR A 195 1.95 5.37 -3.75
CA THR A 195 1.96 6.81 -3.43
C THR A 195 0.57 7.34 -3.08
N LEU A 196 -0.45 6.86 -3.81
CA LEU A 196 -1.84 7.19 -3.54
C LEU A 196 -2.33 6.58 -2.22
N TRP A 197 -1.89 5.36 -1.93
CA TRP A 197 -2.22 4.62 -0.71
C TRP A 197 -1.62 5.28 0.54
N ARG A 198 -0.38 5.76 0.43
CA ARG A 198 0.31 6.54 1.47
C ARG A 198 -0.50 7.78 1.83
N GLN A 199 -0.86 8.60 0.84
CA GLN A 199 -1.60 9.86 1.07
C GLN A 199 -2.98 9.64 1.68
N LYS A 200 -3.68 8.55 1.34
CA LYS A 200 -5.08 8.35 1.75
C LYS A 200 -5.24 7.47 2.99
N GLY A 201 -4.39 6.46 3.17
CA GLY A 201 -4.54 5.45 4.23
C GLY A 201 -3.61 5.63 5.43
N TYR A 202 -2.46 6.28 5.22
CA TYR A 202 -1.34 6.27 6.18
C TYR A 202 -0.74 7.66 6.42
N ALA A 203 -1.48 8.73 6.15
CA ALA A 203 -1.01 10.11 6.35
C ALA A 203 -0.62 10.45 7.80
N TYR A 204 -0.95 9.58 8.76
CA TYR A 204 -0.58 9.69 10.17
C TYR A 204 0.83 9.17 10.49
N LEU A 205 1.44 8.35 9.62
CA LEU A 205 2.81 7.85 9.79
C LEU A 205 3.81 8.90 9.31
N SER A 206 4.90 9.05 10.04
CA SER A 206 6.04 9.86 9.57
C SER A 206 6.69 9.23 8.33
N ASP A 207 7.35 10.06 7.52
CA ASP A 207 8.03 9.63 6.30
C ASP A 207 9.06 8.52 6.60
N ASP A 208 9.87 8.68 7.66
CA ASP A 208 10.89 7.70 8.06
C ASP A 208 10.29 6.35 8.50
N GLU A 209 9.18 6.37 9.27
CA GLU A 209 8.52 5.14 9.71
C GLU A 209 7.87 4.40 8.54
N PHE A 210 7.24 5.12 7.61
CA PHE A 210 6.68 4.52 6.40
C PHE A 210 7.77 3.89 5.53
N ASP A 211 8.91 4.55 5.39
CA ASP A 211 10.02 4.06 4.57
C ASP A 211 10.66 2.80 5.15
N VAL A 212 10.84 2.72 6.48
CA VAL A 212 11.36 1.51 7.13
C VAL A 212 10.37 0.36 7.04
N LEU A 213 9.07 0.64 7.19
CA LEU A 213 8.04 -0.39 7.22
C LEU A 213 7.63 -0.89 5.84
N ALA A 214 7.67 -0.06 4.80
CA ALA A 214 7.16 -0.39 3.48
C ALA A 214 8.16 -0.16 2.33
N GLU A 215 8.78 1.02 2.23
CA GLU A 215 9.59 1.39 1.05
C GLU A 215 10.91 0.59 0.98
N THR A 216 11.58 0.42 2.11
CA THR A 216 12.87 -0.28 2.22
C THR A 216 12.77 -1.76 1.83
N PRO A 217 11.89 -2.58 2.44
CA PRO A 217 11.79 -3.99 2.07
C PRO A 217 11.35 -4.20 0.61
N LEU A 218 10.46 -3.35 0.08
CA LEU A 218 10.05 -3.42 -1.32
C LEU A 218 11.15 -2.99 -2.29
N SER A 219 11.89 -1.93 -1.98
CA SER A 219 13.02 -1.49 -2.82
C SER A 219 14.12 -2.54 -2.86
N GLN A 220 14.38 -3.23 -1.74
CA GLN A 220 15.29 -4.38 -1.69
C GLN A 220 14.78 -5.55 -2.56
N ALA A 221 13.51 -5.92 -2.43
CA ALA A 221 12.91 -6.98 -3.27
C ALA A 221 12.97 -6.62 -4.77
N ARG A 222 12.70 -5.35 -5.11
CA ARG A 222 12.80 -4.84 -6.48
C ARG A 222 14.24 -4.79 -6.99
N ALA A 223 15.21 -4.50 -6.13
CA ALA A 223 16.62 -4.56 -6.49
C ALA A 223 17.06 -5.99 -6.85
N ILE A 224 16.59 -6.99 -6.10
CA ILE A 224 16.81 -8.41 -6.43
C ILE A 224 16.18 -8.74 -7.79
N TYR A 225 14.91 -8.36 -7.99
CA TYR A 225 14.23 -8.53 -9.28
C TYR A 225 15.02 -7.92 -10.43
N ASN A 226 15.48 -6.67 -10.30
CA ASN A 226 16.24 -5.98 -11.35
C ASN A 226 17.56 -6.69 -11.68
N ARG A 227 18.24 -7.24 -10.67
CA ARG A 227 19.48 -8.01 -10.87
C ARG A 227 19.21 -9.34 -11.59
N VAL A 228 18.13 -10.03 -11.22
CA VAL A 228 17.69 -11.25 -11.91
C VAL A 228 17.30 -10.91 -13.35
N GLU A 229 16.51 -9.86 -13.57
CA GLU A 229 16.12 -9.40 -14.91
C GLU A 229 17.33 -9.14 -15.81
N ALA A 230 18.35 -8.43 -15.30
CA ALA A 230 19.58 -8.15 -16.05
C ALA A 230 20.33 -9.44 -16.42
N THR A 231 20.44 -10.38 -15.47
CA THR A 231 21.12 -11.66 -15.67
C THR A 231 20.38 -12.51 -16.71
N THR A 232 19.06 -12.64 -16.56
CA THR A 232 18.18 -13.40 -17.46
C THR A 232 18.19 -12.83 -18.87
N ASN A 233 18.16 -11.50 -19.02
CA ASN A 233 18.27 -10.84 -20.32
C ASN A 233 19.62 -11.10 -20.99
N TRP A 234 20.71 -11.08 -20.22
CA TRP A 234 22.05 -11.37 -20.75
C TRP A 234 22.17 -12.82 -21.24
N VAL A 235 21.70 -13.79 -20.44
CA VAL A 235 21.71 -15.21 -20.82
C VAL A 235 20.82 -15.47 -22.04
N ALA A 236 19.59 -14.95 -22.05
CA ALA A 236 18.69 -15.07 -23.20
C ALA A 236 19.31 -14.47 -24.48
N GLY A 237 20.00 -13.33 -24.35
CA GLY A 237 20.75 -12.70 -25.44
C GLY A 237 21.86 -13.59 -25.99
N ILE A 238 22.67 -14.20 -25.12
CA ILE A 238 23.72 -15.15 -25.53
C ILE A 238 23.14 -16.34 -26.29
N VAL A 239 22.06 -16.93 -25.75
CA VAL A 239 21.41 -18.10 -26.38
C VAL A 239 20.86 -17.72 -27.77
N ALA A 240 20.19 -16.57 -27.88
CA ALA A 240 19.67 -16.09 -29.15
C ALA A 240 20.79 -15.82 -30.17
N VAL A 241 21.88 -15.16 -29.75
CA VAL A 241 23.05 -14.91 -30.62
C VAL A 241 23.70 -16.22 -31.06
N GLY A 242 23.84 -17.20 -30.16
CA GLY A 242 24.38 -18.52 -30.48
C GLY A 242 23.54 -19.26 -31.54
N LEU A 243 22.22 -19.20 -31.45
CA LEU A 243 21.30 -19.76 -32.45
C LEU A 243 21.44 -19.04 -33.80
N VAL A 244 21.52 -17.71 -33.81
CA VAL A 244 21.71 -16.92 -35.05
C VAL A 244 23.07 -17.20 -35.69
N ALA A 245 24.14 -17.30 -34.89
CA ALA A 245 25.48 -17.66 -35.38
C ALA A 245 25.50 -19.06 -36.01
N SER A 246 24.77 -20.01 -35.40
CA SER A 246 24.57 -21.37 -35.94
C SER A 246 23.80 -21.34 -37.27
N ALA A 247 22.78 -20.50 -37.40
CA ALA A 247 22.07 -20.30 -38.66
C ALA A 247 22.99 -19.73 -39.76
N GLY A 248 23.85 -18.76 -39.41
CA GLY A 248 24.85 -18.19 -40.33
C GLY A 248 25.89 -19.21 -40.80
N TRP A 249 26.22 -20.20 -39.96
CA TRP A 249 27.07 -21.33 -40.31
C TRP A 249 26.42 -22.24 -41.35
N GLU A 250 25.15 -22.57 -41.18
CA GLU A 250 24.41 -23.44 -42.12
C GLU A 250 24.29 -22.85 -43.53
N ILE A 251 24.14 -21.52 -43.64
CA ILE A 251 24.02 -20.81 -44.93
C ILE A 251 25.42 -20.46 -45.52
N GLY A 252 26.51 -20.71 -44.79
CA GLY A 252 27.87 -20.41 -45.24
C GLY A 252 28.23 -18.93 -45.21
N VAL A 253 27.49 -18.11 -44.45
CA VAL A 253 27.72 -16.66 -44.30
C VAL A 253 29.13 -16.37 -43.77
N TRP A 254 29.64 -17.22 -42.87
CA TRP A 254 31.01 -17.11 -42.33
C TRP A 254 32.09 -17.30 -43.40
N GLN A 255 31.87 -18.18 -44.38
CA GLN A 255 32.82 -18.39 -45.48
C GLN A 255 32.86 -17.19 -46.43
N VAL A 256 31.72 -16.51 -46.62
CA VAL A 256 31.61 -15.28 -47.42
C VAL A 256 32.24 -14.09 -46.68
N LEU A 257 31.97 -13.95 -45.38
CA LEU A 257 32.57 -12.91 -44.53
C LEU A 257 34.10 -13.04 -44.43
N TYR A 258 34.61 -14.25 -44.24
CA TYR A 258 36.05 -14.51 -44.19
C TYR A 258 36.75 -14.13 -45.50
N ARG A 259 36.10 -14.44 -46.64
CA ARG A 259 36.62 -14.09 -47.97
C ARG A 259 36.67 -12.57 -48.20
N ARG A 260 35.61 -11.85 -47.80
CA ARG A 260 35.56 -10.38 -47.86
C ARG A 260 36.54 -9.69 -46.91
N LEU A 261 36.76 -10.25 -45.72
CA LEU A 261 37.74 -9.71 -44.78
C LEU A 261 39.16 -9.82 -45.32
N MET A 262 39.51 -10.94 -45.94
CA MET A 262 40.79 -11.12 -46.64
C MET A 262 40.98 -10.13 -47.80
N GLU A 263 39.92 -9.86 -48.56
CA GLU A 263 39.93 -8.88 -49.67
C GLU A 263 40.12 -7.42 -49.20
N LEU A 264 39.72 -7.08 -47.97
CA LEU A 264 39.87 -5.72 -47.40
C LEU A 264 41.23 -5.50 -46.73
N SER A 265 42.00 -6.57 -46.49
CA SER A 265 43.33 -6.54 -45.86
C SER A 265 44.50 -6.61 -46.85
N CYS A 266 44.22 -6.62 -48.16
CA CYS A 266 45.18 -6.36 -49.25
C CYS A 266 45.01 -4.93 -49.76
#